data_AF-U3GZV1-F1
#
_entry.id   AF-U3GZV1-F1
#
_cell.length_a   1.000
_cell.length_b   1.000
_cell.length_c   1.000
_cell.angle_alpha   90.00
_cell.angle_beta   90.00
_cell.angle_gamma   90.00
#
_symmetry.space_group_name_H-M   'P 1'
#
loop_
_entity.id
_entity.type
_entity.pdbx_description
1 polymer ?
#
loop_
_entity_poly.entity_id
_entity_poly.type
_entity_poly.pdbx_seq_one_letter_code
_entity_poly.pdbx_strand_id
1 'polypeptide(L)'
;MPPDPFEGDPNDPASFISDEDDAAEMLPLTPEEEQQVREDYDLLCTFKAHLEPEGYLGICMTCPDCDAMHYYDWEIMRTNMLASLRGELAPVHEPSPNPDPMRYVTWDFCHGWLACAETAERKQHMEALKAVKDVFFTDQELYDEETDEYIGPSPEESEAEMFENMSAEEYSYWFLETDVDDGPVTDSDGPTDGEEPERGA
;
A
#
# COMPACT_ATOMS: atom_id res chain seq x y z
N MET A 1 23.31 -18.36 30.38
CA MET A 1 22.40 -17.48 31.12
C MET A 1 22.77 -17.58 32.60
N PRO A 2 22.78 -16.49 33.38
CA PRO A 2 22.96 -16.59 34.83
C PRO A 2 21.83 -17.43 35.45
N PRO A 3 22.10 -18.12 36.58
CA PRO A 3 21.06 -18.85 37.32
C PRO A 3 20.01 -17.89 37.87
N ASP A 4 18.75 -18.34 37.88
CA ASP A 4 17.62 -17.57 38.37
C ASP A 4 17.78 -17.29 39.87
N PRO A 5 17.76 -16.02 40.32
CA PRO A 5 17.84 -15.68 41.74
C PRO A 5 16.68 -16.20 42.59
N PHE A 6 15.57 -16.66 41.99
CA PHE A 6 14.40 -17.19 42.69
C PHE A 6 14.34 -18.73 42.73
N GLU A 7 15.33 -19.42 42.17
CA GLU A 7 15.34 -20.89 42.09
C GLU A 7 15.24 -21.54 43.49
N GLY A 8 14.09 -22.17 43.78
CA GLY A 8 13.81 -22.85 45.04
C GLY A 8 13.16 -22.01 46.14
N ASP A 9 12.72 -20.78 45.85
CA ASP A 9 11.94 -19.96 46.80
C ASP A 9 10.49 -20.48 46.93
N PRO A 10 10.03 -20.88 48.12
CA PRO A 10 8.64 -21.29 48.35
C PRO A 10 7.61 -20.18 48.14
N ASN A 11 8.05 -18.91 48.07
CA ASN A 11 7.21 -17.75 47.74
C ASN A 11 7.66 -17.10 46.42
N ASP A 12 8.20 -17.90 45.49
CA ASP A 12 8.55 -17.42 44.16
C ASP A 12 7.35 -16.70 43.52
N PRO A 13 7.42 -15.39 43.25
CA PRO A 13 6.33 -14.67 42.60
C PRO A 13 6.01 -15.19 41.20
N ALA A 14 6.95 -15.84 40.51
CA ALA A 14 6.70 -16.47 39.20
C ALA A 14 5.88 -17.75 39.30
N SER A 15 5.81 -18.41 40.46
CA SER A 15 5.02 -19.63 40.66
C SER A 15 3.50 -19.45 40.51
N PHE A 16 3.02 -18.20 40.47
CA PHE A 16 1.63 -17.85 40.19
C PHE A 16 1.29 -17.78 38.70
N ILE A 17 2.31 -17.69 37.83
CA ILE A 17 2.15 -17.69 36.37
C ILE A 17 2.25 -19.15 35.93
N SER A 18 1.17 -19.70 35.38
CA SER A 18 1.15 -21.09 34.93
C SER A 18 1.72 -21.18 33.51
N ASP A 19 2.49 -22.23 33.21
CA ASP A 19 2.97 -22.50 31.85
C ASP A 19 1.80 -22.62 30.82
N GLU A 20 0.57 -22.88 31.30
CA GLU A 20 -0.64 -22.93 30.48
C GLU A 20 -1.14 -21.54 30.05
N ASP A 21 -0.94 -20.49 30.86
CA ASP A 21 -1.31 -19.12 30.50
C ASP A 21 -0.39 -18.57 29.40
N ASP A 22 0.93 -18.79 29.53
CA ASP A 22 1.92 -18.44 28.50
C ASP A 22 1.72 -19.23 27.19
N ALA A 23 1.27 -20.48 27.30
CA ALA A 23 1.01 -21.34 26.13
C ALA A 23 -0.25 -20.92 25.35
N ALA A 24 -1.24 -20.32 26.00
CA ALA A 24 -2.44 -19.79 25.35
C ALA A 24 -2.15 -18.53 24.54
N GLU A 25 -1.23 -17.68 25.00
CA GLU A 25 -0.75 -16.48 24.27
C GLU A 25 0.15 -16.81 23.08
N MET A 26 0.75 -18.01 23.04
CA MET A 26 1.60 -18.50 21.95
C MET A 26 0.87 -19.36 20.90
N LEU A 27 -0.46 -19.43 20.94
CA LEU A 27 -1.18 -20.14 19.89
C LEU A 27 -0.96 -19.43 18.54
N PRO A 28 -0.59 -20.16 17.48
CA PRO A 28 -0.45 -19.57 16.16
C PRO A 28 -1.79 -18.98 15.72
N LEU A 29 -1.73 -17.83 15.06
CA LEU A 29 -2.91 -17.18 14.49
C LEU A 29 -3.64 -18.16 13.57
N THR A 30 -4.97 -18.12 13.60
CA THR A 30 -5.79 -18.76 12.57
C THR A 30 -5.53 -18.09 11.21
N PRO A 31 -5.82 -18.77 10.08
CA PRO A 31 -5.64 -18.18 8.75
C PRO A 31 -6.39 -16.84 8.58
N GLU A 32 -7.57 -16.73 9.17
CA GLU A 32 -8.38 -15.51 9.17
C GLU A 32 -7.72 -14.38 9.98
N GLU A 33 -7.20 -14.68 11.17
CA GLU A 33 -6.48 -13.70 11.99
C GLU A 33 -5.16 -13.27 11.34
N GLU A 34 -4.42 -14.21 10.74
CA GLU A 34 -3.20 -13.89 10.01
C GLU A 34 -3.48 -12.93 8.84
N GLN A 35 -4.56 -13.18 8.08
CA GLN A 35 -4.98 -12.29 7.01
C GLN A 35 -5.34 -10.89 7.53
N GLN A 36 -6.10 -10.82 8.63
CA GLN A 36 -6.46 -9.53 9.25
C GLN A 36 -5.22 -8.74 9.69
N VAL A 37 -4.25 -9.40 10.33
CA VAL A 37 -3.01 -8.75 10.77
C VAL A 37 -2.17 -8.28 9.58
N ARG A 38 -2.18 -9.01 8.45
CA ARG A 38 -1.51 -8.56 7.21
C ARG A 38 -2.15 -7.31 6.63
N GLU A 39 -3.47 -7.27 6.58
CA GLU A 39 -4.21 -6.09 6.10
C GLU A 39 -3.96 -4.87 7.00
N ASP A 40 -3.99 -5.06 8.32
CA ASP A 40 -3.68 -4.00 9.28
C ASP A 40 -2.22 -3.54 9.20
N TYR A 41 -1.29 -4.44 8.89
CA TYR A 41 0.12 -4.12 8.65
C TYR A 41 0.31 -3.25 7.40
N ASP A 42 -0.37 -3.56 6.31
CA ASP A 42 -0.31 -2.78 5.07
C ASP A 42 -0.92 -1.38 5.27
N LEU A 43 -2.02 -1.31 6.03
CA LEU A 43 -2.61 -0.04 6.46
C LEU A 43 -1.65 0.76 7.33
N LEU A 44 -1.00 0.15 8.32
CA LEU A 44 -0.01 0.82 9.17
C LEU A 44 1.12 1.44 8.33
N CYS A 45 1.63 0.71 7.33
CA CYS A 45 2.67 1.20 6.43
C CYS A 45 2.18 2.42 5.63
N THR A 46 0.94 2.36 5.15
CA THR A 46 0.30 3.46 4.42
C THR A 46 0.09 4.68 5.32
N PHE A 47 -0.39 4.49 6.55
CA PHE A 47 -0.54 5.56 7.54
C PHE A 47 0.78 6.23 7.84
N LYS A 48 1.83 5.44 8.14
CA LYS A 48 3.17 5.96 8.38
C LYS A 48 3.65 6.82 7.22
N ALA A 49 3.51 6.36 5.98
CA ALA A 49 3.96 7.07 4.80
C ALA A 49 3.30 8.46 4.64
N HIS A 50 2.04 8.60 5.02
CA HIS A 50 1.29 9.87 4.92
C HIS A 50 1.43 10.77 6.14
N LEU A 51 1.52 10.19 7.34
CA LEU A 51 1.40 10.93 8.60
C LEU A 51 2.76 11.24 9.25
N GLU A 52 3.78 10.42 9.01
CA GLU A 52 5.14 10.69 9.50
C GLU A 52 5.71 12.02 8.95
N PRO A 53 5.54 12.38 7.67
CA PRO A 53 5.98 13.69 7.14
C PRO A 53 5.26 14.88 7.79
N GLU A 54 4.01 14.70 8.20
CA GLU A 54 3.19 15.69 8.90
C GLU A 54 3.59 15.83 10.39
N GLY A 55 4.49 14.95 10.85
CA GLY A 55 5.07 14.97 12.18
C GLY A 55 4.46 13.98 13.16
N TYR A 56 3.48 13.16 12.78
CA TYR A 56 2.98 12.14 13.68
C TYR A 56 4.01 11.01 13.86
N LEU A 57 4.26 10.63 15.12
CA LEU A 57 5.29 9.67 15.50
C LEU A 57 4.77 8.24 15.63
N GLY A 58 3.45 8.07 15.71
CA GLY A 58 2.86 6.77 15.93
C GLY A 58 1.35 6.81 16.15
N ILE A 59 0.84 5.70 16.68
CA ILE A 59 -0.57 5.53 17.03
C ILE A 59 -0.80 5.52 18.54
N CYS A 60 -2.01 5.88 18.95
CA CYS A 60 -2.46 5.71 20.32
C CYS A 60 -3.79 4.94 20.39
N MET A 61 -3.92 4.12 21.43
CA MET A 61 -5.13 3.35 21.70
C MET A 61 -5.27 3.04 23.18
N THR A 62 -6.51 2.93 23.66
CA THR A 62 -6.79 2.49 25.03
C THR A 62 -6.53 1.00 25.15
N CYS A 63 -5.67 0.60 26.08
CA CYS A 63 -5.43 -0.80 26.38
C CYS A 63 -6.62 -1.37 27.19
N PRO A 64 -7.20 -2.52 26.79
CA PRO A 64 -8.35 -3.10 27.48
C PRO A 64 -8.02 -3.62 28.89
N ASP A 65 -6.75 -3.96 29.15
CA ASP A 65 -6.33 -4.58 30.40
C ASP A 65 -6.07 -3.54 31.51
N CYS A 66 -5.49 -2.38 31.15
CA CYS A 66 -5.12 -1.35 32.11
C CYS A 66 -5.98 -0.07 32.02
N ASP A 67 -6.90 0.02 31.05
CA ASP A 67 -7.77 1.19 30.79
C ASP A 67 -7.00 2.51 30.61
N ALA A 68 -5.75 2.42 30.15
CA ALA A 68 -4.89 3.56 29.91
C ALA A 68 -4.59 3.74 28.42
N MET A 69 -4.37 4.98 28.00
CA MET A 69 -3.93 5.30 26.65
C MET A 69 -2.47 4.89 26.48
N HIS A 70 -2.22 3.96 25.56
CA HIS A 70 -0.87 3.56 25.16
C HIS A 70 -0.48 4.26 23.86
N TYR A 71 0.81 4.59 23.75
CA TYR A 71 1.41 5.28 22.62
C TYR A 71 2.47 4.38 22.01
N TYR A 72 2.30 4.05 20.73
CA TYR A 72 3.19 3.18 20.00
C TYR A 72 3.78 3.95 18.82
N ASP A 73 5.09 4.16 18.83
CA ASP A 73 5.80 4.62 17.64
C ASP A 73 5.51 3.69 16.47
N TRP A 74 5.54 4.23 15.25
CA TRP A 74 5.28 3.45 14.03
C TRP A 74 6.09 2.15 13.98
N GLU A 75 7.37 2.21 14.37
CA GLU A 75 8.27 1.06 14.35
C GLU A 75 7.96 0.01 15.42
N ILE A 76 7.46 0.43 16.59
CA ILE A 76 7.02 -0.49 17.63
C ILE A 76 5.80 -1.27 17.14
N MET A 77 4.78 -0.58 16.62
CA MET A 77 3.59 -1.25 16.11
C MET A 77 3.92 -2.17 14.93
N ARG A 78 4.79 -1.71 14.01
CA ARG A 78 5.28 -2.51 12.88
C ARG A 78 5.97 -3.79 13.36
N THR A 79 6.82 -3.68 14.38
CA THR A 79 7.56 -4.83 14.92
C THR A 79 6.62 -5.81 15.62
N ASN A 80 5.63 -5.32 16.35
CA ASN A 80 4.63 -6.15 17.02
C ASN A 80 3.81 -6.96 16.01
N MET A 81 3.25 -6.32 14.97
CA MET A 81 2.49 -7.01 13.92
C MET A 81 3.34 -8.05 13.20
N LEU A 82 4.60 -7.73 12.89
CA LEU A 82 5.52 -8.67 12.27
C LEU A 82 5.87 -9.85 13.18
N ALA A 83 5.96 -9.64 14.50
CA ALA A 83 6.15 -10.73 15.46
C ALA A 83 4.92 -11.65 15.48
N SER A 84 3.70 -11.10 15.52
CA SER A 84 2.45 -11.87 15.44
C SER A 84 2.38 -12.71 14.16
N LEU A 85 2.73 -12.15 13.00
CA LEU A 85 2.78 -12.89 11.72
C LEU A 85 3.85 -13.99 11.68
N ARG A 86 4.86 -13.94 12.56
CA ARG A 86 5.87 -14.99 12.71
C ARG A 86 5.53 -16.00 13.81
N GLY A 87 4.41 -15.81 14.53
CA GLY A 87 4.10 -16.60 15.73
C GLY A 87 5.09 -16.36 16.87
N GLU A 88 5.67 -15.17 16.94
CA GLU A 88 6.62 -14.75 17.97
C GLU A 88 5.94 -13.81 18.96
N LEU A 89 6.40 -13.84 20.22
CA LEU A 89 6.02 -12.82 21.19
C LEU A 89 6.49 -11.44 20.71
N ALA A 90 5.62 -10.45 20.85
CA ALA A 90 5.98 -9.07 20.60
C ALA A 90 7.19 -8.71 21.47
N PRO A 91 8.25 -8.11 20.90
CA PRO A 91 9.41 -7.75 21.70
C PRO A 91 9.01 -6.79 22.81
N VAL A 92 9.60 -6.97 23.99
CA VAL A 92 9.41 -6.01 25.08
C VAL A 92 10.05 -4.70 24.64
N HIS A 93 9.20 -3.71 24.37
CA HIS A 93 9.60 -2.35 24.10
C HIS A 93 9.31 -1.50 25.33
N GLU A 94 10.32 -0.77 25.82
CA GLU A 94 10.06 0.26 26.82
C GLU A 94 9.27 1.40 26.14
N PRO A 95 8.10 1.79 26.68
CA PRO A 95 7.37 2.94 26.19
C PRO A 95 8.26 4.19 26.25
N SER A 96 8.01 5.15 25.34
CA SER A 96 8.68 6.45 25.44
C SER A 96 8.43 7.04 26.83
N PRO A 97 9.46 7.47 27.58
CA PRO A 97 9.31 7.85 28.99
C PRO A 97 8.49 9.13 29.21
N ASN A 98 8.10 9.83 28.14
CA ASN A 98 7.14 10.94 28.16
C ASN A 98 6.66 11.23 26.72
N PRO A 99 5.71 10.45 26.18
CA PRO A 99 5.24 10.68 24.82
C PRO A 99 4.49 12.02 24.78
N ASP A 100 4.76 12.85 23.77
CA ASP A 100 3.91 14.03 23.49
C ASP A 100 2.59 13.53 22.87
N PRO A 101 1.45 13.58 23.58
CA PRO A 101 0.20 13.01 23.11
C PRO A 101 -0.28 13.61 21.78
N MET A 102 0.13 14.85 21.48
CA MET A 102 -0.24 15.54 20.24
C MET A 102 0.45 14.97 19.00
N ARG A 103 1.46 14.12 19.19
CA ARG A 103 2.22 13.48 18.12
C ARG A 103 1.75 12.07 17.81
N TYR A 104 0.70 11.59 18.46
CA TYR A 104 0.14 10.26 18.22
C TYR A 104 -1.34 10.37 17.88
N VAL A 105 -1.81 9.46 17.03
CA VAL A 105 -3.16 9.51 16.46
C VAL A 105 -3.87 8.17 16.62
N THR A 106 -5.19 8.21 16.68
CA THR A 106 -5.99 6.99 16.70
C THR A 106 -6.08 6.38 15.31
N TRP A 107 -6.40 5.09 15.24
CA TRP A 107 -6.65 4.39 13.97
C TRP A 107 -7.73 5.08 13.12
N ASP A 108 -8.82 5.51 13.77
CA ASP A 108 -9.92 6.24 13.12
C ASP A 108 -9.45 7.56 12.49
N PHE A 109 -8.54 8.28 13.15
CA PHE A 109 -7.95 9.48 12.60
C PHE A 109 -7.15 9.16 11.34
N CYS A 110 -6.33 8.10 11.37
CA CYS A 110 -5.54 7.67 10.22
C CYS A 110 -6.40 7.36 9.01
N HIS A 111 -7.48 6.60 9.19
CA HIS A 111 -8.46 6.31 8.13
C HIS A 111 -9.12 7.58 7.58
N GLY A 112 -9.57 8.47 8.47
CA GLY A 112 -10.15 9.75 8.07
C GLY A 112 -9.17 10.63 7.29
N TRP A 113 -7.89 10.59 7.65
CA TRP A 113 -6.83 11.29 6.93
C TRP A 113 -6.62 10.72 5.53
N LEU A 114 -6.46 9.40 5.39
CA LEU A 114 -6.28 8.77 4.08
C LEU A 114 -7.46 9.02 3.14
N ALA A 115 -8.70 8.89 3.63
CA ALA A 115 -9.88 9.17 2.82
C ALA A 115 -9.92 10.64 2.30
N CYS A 116 -9.45 11.58 3.12
CA CYS A 116 -9.29 12.98 2.72
C CYS A 116 -8.17 13.15 1.68
N ALA A 117 -7.02 12.49 1.90
CA ALA A 117 -5.87 12.53 1.00
C ALA A 117 -6.22 11.96 -0.39
N GLU A 118 -6.81 10.76 -0.45
CA GLU A 118 -7.28 10.14 -1.68
C GLU A 118 -8.26 11.03 -2.45
N THR A 119 -9.17 11.69 -1.72
CA THR A 119 -10.12 12.62 -2.35
C THR A 119 -9.42 13.85 -2.94
N ALA A 120 -8.38 14.36 -2.27
CA ALA A 120 -7.61 15.50 -2.73
C ALA A 120 -6.72 15.14 -3.93
N GLU A 121 -6.01 14.02 -3.87
CA GLU A 121 -5.18 13.50 -4.96
C GLU A 121 -6.03 13.18 -6.18
N ARG A 122 -7.19 12.54 -6.01
CA ARG A 122 -8.15 12.32 -7.09
C ARG A 122 -8.60 13.62 -7.75
N LYS A 123 -8.87 14.67 -6.96
CA LYS A 123 -9.22 16.00 -7.51
C LYS A 123 -8.07 16.60 -8.30
N GLN A 124 -6.85 16.58 -7.77
CA GLN A 124 -5.67 17.09 -8.47
C GLN A 124 -5.41 16.30 -9.77
N HIS A 125 -5.56 14.98 -9.73
CA HIS A 125 -5.44 14.13 -10.90
C HIS A 125 -6.50 14.45 -11.95
N MET A 126 -7.77 14.62 -11.56
CA MET A 126 -8.84 15.03 -12.47
C MET A 126 -8.59 16.43 -13.06
N GLU A 127 -8.09 17.39 -12.28
CA GLU A 127 -7.71 18.72 -12.77
C GLU A 127 -6.56 18.64 -13.77
N ALA A 128 -5.55 17.80 -13.51
CA ALA A 128 -4.44 17.56 -14.43
C ALA A 128 -4.93 16.91 -15.73
N LEU A 129 -5.77 15.88 -15.66
CA LEU A 129 -6.39 15.26 -16.84
C LEU A 129 -7.23 16.25 -17.64
N LYS A 130 -8.01 17.10 -16.98
CA LYS A 130 -8.76 18.16 -17.64
C LYS A 130 -7.84 19.15 -18.35
N ALA A 131 -6.74 19.57 -17.72
CA ALA A 131 -5.77 20.46 -18.35
C ALA A 131 -5.11 19.82 -19.58
N VAL A 132 -4.81 18.51 -19.52
CA VAL A 132 -4.31 17.76 -20.67
C VAL A 132 -5.35 17.71 -21.79
N LYS A 133 -6.61 17.36 -21.48
CA LYS A 133 -7.72 17.38 -22.45
C LYS A 133 -7.87 18.77 -23.08
N ASP A 134 -7.87 19.83 -22.27
CA ASP A 134 -7.97 21.18 -22.78
C ASP A 134 -6.78 21.49 -23.71
N VAL A 135 -5.54 21.11 -23.38
CA VAL A 135 -4.38 21.31 -24.27
C VAL A 135 -4.51 20.55 -25.61
N PHE A 136 -5.02 19.33 -25.62
CA PHE A 136 -5.17 18.54 -26.84
C PHE A 136 -6.41 18.90 -27.67
N PHE A 137 -7.43 19.54 -27.08
CA PHE A 137 -8.71 19.82 -27.72
C PHE A 137 -9.07 21.32 -27.80
N THR A 138 -8.17 22.25 -27.44
CA THR A 138 -8.50 23.70 -27.47
C THR A 138 -8.24 24.44 -28.77
N ASP A 139 -7.53 23.91 -29.75
CA ASP A 139 -7.38 24.60 -31.05
C ASP A 139 -7.08 23.59 -32.15
N GLN A 140 -8.09 22.85 -32.59
CA GLN A 140 -8.03 22.31 -33.95
C GLN A 140 -9.33 22.66 -34.65
N GLU A 141 -9.15 23.39 -35.75
CA GLU A 141 -10.14 23.70 -36.78
C GLU A 141 -10.98 22.44 -37.07
N LEU A 142 -12.10 22.29 -36.34
CA LEU A 142 -13.05 21.20 -36.55
C LEU A 142 -13.87 21.41 -37.83
N TYR A 143 -13.57 22.45 -38.57
CA TYR A 143 -14.14 22.83 -39.85
C TYR A 143 -13.01 23.18 -40.81
N ASP A 144 -13.03 22.58 -41.99
CA ASP A 144 -12.20 23.02 -43.11
C ASP A 144 -12.64 24.45 -43.50
N GLU A 145 -11.75 25.45 -43.36
CA GLU A 145 -12.10 26.85 -43.66
C GLU A 145 -12.44 27.09 -45.16
N GLU A 146 -12.03 26.20 -46.07
CA GLU A 146 -12.26 26.33 -47.51
C GLU A 146 -13.56 25.64 -47.96
N THR A 147 -13.98 24.57 -47.27
CA THR A 147 -15.20 23.80 -47.61
C THR A 147 -16.34 23.91 -46.61
N ASP A 148 -16.12 24.52 -45.43
CA ASP A 148 -17.06 24.60 -44.29
C ASP A 148 -17.55 23.21 -43.83
N GLU A 149 -16.73 22.17 -44.05
CA GLU A 149 -17.05 20.78 -43.73
C GLU A 149 -16.43 20.37 -42.39
N TYR A 150 -17.19 19.69 -41.55
CA TYR A 150 -16.74 19.25 -40.22
C TYR A 150 -15.75 18.07 -40.35
N ILE A 151 -14.51 18.26 -39.90
CA ILE A 151 -13.44 17.24 -39.97
C ILE A 151 -13.28 16.51 -38.61
N GLY A 152 -14.09 16.84 -37.61
CA GLY A 152 -14.07 16.14 -36.33
C GLY A 152 -14.66 14.72 -36.36
N PRO A 153 -14.51 13.95 -35.27
CA PRO A 153 -15.08 12.60 -35.17
C PRO A 153 -16.61 12.62 -35.30
N SER A 154 -17.18 11.60 -35.95
CA SER A 154 -18.62 11.48 -36.27
C SER A 154 -19.52 11.56 -35.02
N PRO A 155 -20.69 12.23 -35.06
CA PRO A 155 -21.57 12.42 -33.90
C PRO A 155 -22.14 11.13 -33.28
N GLU A 156 -22.19 10.02 -34.03
CA GLU A 156 -22.69 8.74 -33.52
C GLU A 156 -21.62 7.91 -32.78
N GLU A 157 -20.36 8.35 -32.81
CA GLU A 157 -19.24 7.75 -32.07
C GLU A 157 -18.43 8.85 -31.37
N SER A 158 -19.10 9.72 -30.61
CA SER A 158 -18.36 10.64 -29.77
C SER A 158 -17.73 9.85 -28.61
N GLU A 159 -16.42 9.64 -28.66
CA GLU A 159 -15.61 9.04 -27.59
C GLU A 159 -15.86 9.74 -26.24
N ALA A 160 -16.36 10.99 -26.26
CA ALA A 160 -16.84 11.72 -25.10
C ALA A 160 -17.93 10.98 -24.29
N GLU A 161 -18.86 10.27 -24.93
CA GLU A 161 -19.87 9.46 -24.21
C GLU A 161 -19.28 8.15 -23.64
N MET A 162 -18.22 7.63 -24.25
CA MET A 162 -17.49 6.45 -23.78
C MET A 162 -16.69 6.79 -22.51
N PHE A 163 -16.04 7.95 -22.53
CA PHE A 163 -15.19 8.48 -21.47
C PHE A 163 -15.94 9.00 -20.24
N GLU A 164 -17.19 9.45 -20.40
CA GLU A 164 -18.04 9.84 -19.26
C GLU A 164 -18.58 8.65 -18.46
N ASN A 165 -18.58 7.43 -19.04
CA ASN A 165 -19.12 6.23 -18.41
C ASN A 165 -18.07 5.17 -18.03
N MET A 166 -16.79 5.37 -18.37
CA MET A 166 -15.71 4.46 -18.01
C MET A 166 -15.24 4.66 -16.57
N SER A 167 -15.06 3.54 -15.86
CA SER A 167 -14.41 3.54 -14.55
C SER A 167 -12.92 3.86 -14.67
N ALA A 168 -12.29 4.30 -13.56
CA ALA A 168 -10.86 4.62 -13.53
C ALA A 168 -9.98 3.41 -13.92
N GLU A 169 -10.45 2.18 -13.68
CA GLU A 169 -9.77 0.93 -14.02
C GLU A 169 -9.83 0.65 -15.54
N GLU A 170 -10.96 0.96 -16.19
CA GLU A 170 -11.14 0.79 -17.64
C GLU A 170 -10.31 1.79 -18.45
N TYR A 171 -10.13 3.02 -17.93
CA TYR A 171 -9.25 4.03 -18.53
C TYR A 171 -7.78 3.62 -18.56
N SER A 172 -7.31 3.02 -17.46
CA SER A 172 -5.94 2.51 -17.33
C SER A 172 -5.63 1.45 -18.41
N TYR A 173 -6.59 0.56 -18.67
CA TYR A 173 -6.44 -0.51 -19.67
C TYR A 173 -6.41 0.01 -21.11
N TRP A 174 -7.27 0.99 -21.44
CA TRP A 174 -7.34 1.56 -22.79
C TRP A 174 -6.07 2.32 -23.19
N PHE A 175 -5.44 3.01 -22.24
CA PHE A 175 -4.18 3.74 -22.48
C PHE A 175 -2.97 2.80 -22.60
N LEU A 176 -3.03 1.58 -22.03
CA LEU A 176 -1.95 0.58 -22.16
C LEU A 176 -2.04 -0.25 -23.45
N GLU A 177 -3.22 -0.42 -24.03
CA GLU A 177 -3.40 -1.14 -25.31
C GLU A 177 -3.12 -0.29 -26.54
N THR A 178 -3.24 1.04 -26.45
CA THR A 178 -3.03 1.97 -27.58
C THR A 178 -1.56 2.25 -27.88
N ASP A 179 -0.63 1.80 -27.03
CA ASP A 179 0.83 1.91 -27.20
C ASP A 179 1.50 0.64 -27.77
N VAL A 180 0.75 -0.30 -28.35
CA VAL A 180 1.33 -1.42 -29.13
C VAL A 180 1.34 -1.08 -30.63
N ASP A 181 2.30 -0.25 -31.03
CA ASP A 181 2.73 -0.16 -32.43
C ASP A 181 3.55 -1.43 -32.75
N ASP A 182 2.86 -2.50 -33.18
CA ASP A 182 3.50 -3.63 -33.87
C ASP A 182 3.97 -3.14 -35.25
N GLY A 183 5.13 -2.47 -35.26
CA GLY A 183 5.83 -2.11 -36.49
C GLY A 183 6.08 -3.34 -37.36
N PRO A 184 6.13 -3.21 -38.70
CA PRO A 184 6.13 -4.35 -39.60
C PRO A 184 7.35 -5.24 -39.36
N VAL A 185 7.06 -6.50 -39.04
CA VAL A 185 8.04 -7.60 -38.93
C VAL A 185 8.80 -7.69 -40.25
N THR A 186 10.06 -7.27 -40.26
CA THR A 186 10.95 -7.53 -41.40
C THR A 186 11.46 -8.95 -41.29
N ASP A 187 10.92 -9.84 -42.11
CA ASP A 187 11.53 -11.13 -42.42
C ASP A 187 12.97 -10.90 -42.91
N SER A 188 13.93 -11.29 -42.08
CA SER A 188 15.32 -11.47 -42.52
C SER A 188 15.63 -12.96 -42.52
N ASP A 189 15.38 -13.57 -43.68
CA ASP A 189 15.94 -14.85 -44.07
C ASP A 189 17.47 -14.81 -43.94
N GLY A 190 17.99 -15.46 -42.90
CA GLY A 190 19.40 -15.83 -42.80
C GLY A 190 19.64 -17.19 -43.44
N PRO A 191 20.62 -17.36 -44.35
CA PRO A 191 20.85 -18.64 -45.00
C PRO A 191 21.47 -19.64 -44.03
N THR A 192 20.94 -20.86 -44.08
CA THR A 192 21.53 -22.08 -43.55
C THR A 192 22.78 -22.44 -44.34
N ASP A 193 23.88 -22.74 -43.65
CA ASP A 193 24.95 -23.71 -43.96
C ASP A 193 26.07 -23.43 -42.94
N GLY A 194 26.47 -24.32 -42.05
CA GLY A 194 26.95 -25.66 -42.32
C GLY A 194 28.47 -25.65 -42.08
N GLU A 195 28.92 -26.45 -41.09
CA GLU A 195 30.30 -26.94 -40.82
C GLU A 195 30.86 -26.60 -39.42
N GLU A 196 30.79 -27.60 -38.53
CA GLU A 196 31.74 -27.78 -37.42
C GLU A 196 33.16 -27.97 -37.97
N PRO A 197 34.19 -27.66 -37.16
CA PRO A 197 35.10 -28.78 -36.86
C PRO A 197 35.54 -28.88 -35.40
N GLU A 198 35.42 -30.12 -34.94
CA GLU A 198 36.23 -30.91 -34.00
C GLU A 198 37.36 -30.27 -33.16
N ARG A 199 37.25 -30.59 -31.85
CA ARG A 199 38.26 -31.07 -30.90
C ARG A 199 39.75 -30.74 -31.15
N GLY A 200 40.34 -30.15 -30.10
CA GLY A 200 41.47 -30.78 -29.41
C GLY A 200 42.78 -29.97 -29.35
N ALA A 201 43.14 -29.54 -28.14
CA ALA A 201 44.38 -29.87 -27.42
C ALA A 201 44.43 -29.10 -26.09
#